data_AF-A0AAD9K585-F1
#
_entry.id   AF-A0AAD9K585-F1
#
_cell.length_a   1.000
_cell.length_b   1.000
_cell.length_c   1.000
_cell.angle_alpha   90.00
_cell.angle_beta   90.00
_cell.angle_gamma   90.00
#
_symmetry.space_group_name_H-M   'P 1'
#
loop_
_entity.id
_entity.type
_entity.pdbx_description
1 polymer ?
#
loop_
_entity_poly.entity_id
_entity_poly.type
_entity_poly.pdbx_seq_one_letter_code
_entity_poly.pdbx_strand_id
1 'polypeptide(L)'
;MMETNTPIYINNTQIENVESYIYLGQRYSTRGKNQDKVFQRRITAGWTTFAKHRHVFKGNIGTCLKRQIYNSGVLPAMTYGAGTWALTTHAKNKLPAAQTKMLRSMLNIIYRDRITSG
;
A
#
# COMPACT_ATOMS: atom_id res chain seq x y z
N MET A 1 19.34 -10.56 -23.66
CA MET A 1 18.04 -11.26 -23.66
C MET A 1 17.13 -10.44 -24.55
N MET A 2 16.74 -10.96 -25.72
CA MET A 2 16.00 -10.21 -26.74
C MET A 2 14.56 -9.97 -26.25
N GLU A 3 14.10 -8.73 -26.30
CA GLU A 3 12.70 -8.40 -25.99
C GLU A 3 11.80 -8.98 -27.09
N THR A 4 10.94 -9.92 -26.73
CA THR A 4 9.98 -10.51 -27.66
C THR A 4 8.86 -9.50 -27.89
N ASN A 5 8.96 -8.72 -28.97
CA ASN A 5 7.93 -7.79 -29.42
C ASN A 5 6.78 -8.56 -30.09
N THR A 6 6.08 -9.39 -29.33
CA THR A 6 4.89 -10.12 -29.80
C THR A 6 3.71 -9.16 -29.86
N PRO A 7 3.06 -8.98 -31.02
CA PRO A 7 1.89 -8.12 -31.13
C PRO A 7 0.71 -8.69 -30.34
N ILE A 8 0.11 -7.86 -29.48
CA ILE A 8 -1.06 -8.21 -28.67
C ILE A 8 -2.30 -7.62 -29.34
N TYR A 9 -3.36 -8.43 -29.48
CA TYR A 9 -4.63 -8.01 -30.06
C TYR A 9 -5.75 -8.11 -29.02
N ILE A 10 -6.56 -7.06 -28.89
CA ILE A 10 -7.83 -7.08 -28.15
C ILE A 10 -8.94 -6.71 -29.13
N ASN A 11 -9.96 -7.56 -29.26
CA ASN A 11 -11.08 -7.34 -30.20
C ASN A 11 -10.61 -6.98 -31.62
N ASN A 12 -9.67 -7.77 -32.18
CA ASN A 12 -9.04 -7.53 -33.49
C ASN A 12 -8.28 -6.20 -33.64
N THR A 13 -8.10 -5.44 -32.56
CA THR A 13 -7.31 -4.21 -32.55
C THR A 13 -5.93 -4.48 -31.97
N GLN A 14 -4.87 -4.17 -32.72
CA GLN A 14 -3.50 -4.29 -32.24
C GLN A 14 -3.22 -3.21 -31.19
N ILE A 15 -2.71 -3.62 -30.03
CA ILE A 15 -2.34 -2.69 -28.95
C ILE A 15 -0.89 -2.24 -29.13
N GLU A 16 -0.67 -0.95 -28.95
CA GLU A 16 0.67 -0.35 -28.94
C GLU A 16 1.49 -0.83 -27.73
N ASN A 17 2.72 -1.28 -27.99
CA ASN A 17 3.67 -1.61 -26.94
C ASN A 17 4.45 -0.34 -26.54
N VAL A 18 4.19 0.20 -25.35
CA VAL A 18 4.84 1.41 -24.83
C VAL A 18 5.66 1.12 -23.57
N GLU A 19 6.85 1.71 -23.47
CA GLU A 19 7.74 1.54 -22.30
C GLU A 19 7.16 2.17 -21.02
N SER A 20 6.33 3.20 -21.16
CA SER A 20 5.59 3.77 -20.04
C SER A 20 4.25 4.36 -20.47
N TYR A 21 3.25 4.30 -19.58
CA TYR A 21 1.91 4.84 -19.81
C TYR A 21 1.36 5.47 -18.53
N ILE A 22 0.50 6.48 -18.67
CA ILE A 22 -0.18 7.12 -17.53
C ILE A 22 -1.60 6.56 -17.41
N TYR A 23 -1.89 5.90 -16.30
CA TYR A 23 -3.23 5.49 -15.91
C TYR A 23 -3.69 6.25 -14.69
N LEU A 24 -4.82 6.94 -14.77
CA LEU A 24 -5.44 7.62 -13.61
C LEU A 24 -4.44 8.49 -12.83
N GLY A 25 -3.58 9.21 -13.56
CA GLY A 25 -2.54 10.09 -12.98
C GLY A 25 -1.32 9.37 -12.36
N GLN A 26 -1.17 8.07 -12.57
CA GLN A 26 0.01 7.29 -12.17
C GLN A 26 0.76 6.79 -13.41
N ARG A 27 2.08 6.96 -13.44
CA ARG A 27 2.93 6.47 -14.52
C ARG A 27 3.32 5.02 -14.25
N TYR A 28 2.99 4.12 -15.15
CA TYR A 28 3.41 2.72 -15.18
C TYR A 28 4.55 2.60 -16.19
N SER A 29 5.58 1.81 -15.88
CA SER A 29 6.67 1.56 -16.82
C SER A 29 7.05 0.10 -16.74
N THR A 30 7.32 -0.50 -17.90
CA THR A 30 7.77 -1.89 -18.03
C THR A 30 9.18 -2.09 -17.48
N ARG A 31 10.01 -1.03 -17.49
CA ARG A 31 11.43 -1.08 -17.08
C ARG A 31 11.71 -0.45 -15.71
N GLY A 32 10.75 0.29 -15.14
CA GLY A 32 10.96 1.15 -13.97
C GLY A 32 10.33 0.66 -12.66
N LYS A 33 10.98 0.96 -11.52
CA LYS A 33 10.47 0.80 -10.14
C LYS A 33 9.29 1.73 -9.80
N ASN A 34 8.42 2.06 -10.75
CA ASN A 34 7.30 2.99 -10.51
C ASN A 34 6.35 2.48 -9.43
N GLN A 35 6.20 1.16 -9.31
CA GLN A 35 5.41 0.52 -8.26
C GLN A 35 5.93 0.85 -6.85
N ASP A 36 7.25 0.89 -6.64
CA ASP A 36 7.85 1.24 -5.34
C ASP A 36 7.44 2.65 -4.89
N LYS A 37 7.42 3.62 -5.81
CA LYS A 37 6.96 4.99 -5.53
C LYS A 37 5.48 5.03 -5.17
N VAL A 38 4.65 4.24 -5.86
CA VAL A 38 3.22 4.11 -5.54
C VAL A 38 3.03 3.55 -4.13
N PHE A 39 3.72 2.46 -3.77
CA PHE A 39 3.64 1.89 -2.42
C PHE A 39 4.09 2.89 -1.35
N GLN A 40 5.19 3.62 -1.57
CA GLN A 40 5.64 4.66 -0.64
C GLN A 40 4.60 5.76 -0.46
N ARG A 41 4.00 6.25 -1.56
CA ARG A 41 2.94 7.27 -1.50
C ARG A 41 1.73 6.78 -0.69
N ARG A 42 1.34 5.53 -0.84
CA ARG A 42 0.17 4.93 -0.17
C ARG A 42 0.43 4.66 1.31
N ILE A 43 1.61 4.16 1.65
CA ILE A 43 2.06 4.04 3.05
C ILE A 43 2.07 5.43 3.71
N THR A 44 2.58 6.44 3.00
CA THR A 44 2.60 7.83 3.48
C THR A 44 1.17 8.34 3.71
N ALA A 45 0.26 8.14 2.75
CA ALA A 45 -1.14 8.53 2.90
C ALA A 45 -1.83 7.85 4.11
N GLY A 46 -1.53 6.58 4.34
CA GLY A 46 -1.94 5.86 5.55
C GLY A 46 -1.44 6.52 6.82
N TRP A 47 -0.14 6.81 6.90
CA TRP A 47 0.46 7.49 8.06
C TRP A 47 -0.09 8.91 8.26
N THR A 48 -0.31 9.67 7.20
CA THR A 48 -0.93 11.00 7.28
C THR A 48 -2.35 10.89 7.86
N THR A 49 -3.15 9.93 7.39
CA THR A 49 -4.51 9.72 7.91
C THR A 49 -4.49 9.24 9.36
N PHE A 50 -3.54 8.37 9.70
CA PHE A 50 -3.31 7.92 11.07
C PHE A 50 -2.96 9.10 11.99
N ALA A 51 -2.05 9.98 11.56
CA ALA A 51 -1.63 11.15 12.31
C ALA A 51 -2.77 12.15 12.53
N LYS A 52 -3.66 12.34 11.54
CA LYS A 52 -4.87 13.16 11.70
C LYS A 52 -5.76 12.69 12.85
N HIS A 53 -5.82 11.38 13.09
CA HIS A 53 -6.65 10.75 14.14
C HIS A 53 -5.80 10.33 15.34
N ARG A 54 -4.64 10.95 15.55
CA ARG A 54 -3.71 10.60 16.63
C ARG A 54 -4.36 10.67 18.00
N HIS A 55 -5.21 11.66 18.25
CA HIS A 55 -5.94 11.81 19.52
C HIS A 55 -6.82 10.59 19.81
N VAL A 56 -7.43 9.99 18.78
CA VAL A 56 -8.21 8.75 18.92
C VAL A 56 -7.29 7.56 19.16
N PHE A 57 -6.28 7.37 18.30
CA PHE A 57 -5.45 6.17 18.34
C PHE A 57 -4.55 6.10 19.57
N LYS A 58 -4.07 7.24 20.06
CA LYS A 58 -3.23 7.35 21.26
C LYS A 58 -4.00 7.66 22.53
N GLY A 59 -5.27 8.08 22.42
CA GLY A 59 -6.13 8.32 23.56
C GLY A 59 -6.62 7.05 24.24
N ASN A 60 -7.20 7.23 25.42
CA ASN A 60 -7.90 6.18 26.17
C ASN A 60 -9.31 5.95 25.58
N ILE A 61 -9.34 5.51 24.32
CA ILE A 61 -10.56 5.20 23.58
C ILE A 61 -10.68 3.68 23.41
N GLY A 62 -11.91 3.17 23.48
CA GLY A 62 -12.20 1.76 23.26
C GLY A 62 -11.66 1.24 21.92
N THR A 63 -11.14 0.01 21.94
CA THR A 63 -10.53 -0.65 20.77
C THR A 63 -11.51 -0.83 19.61
N CYS A 64 -12.82 -0.93 19.89
CA CYS A 64 -13.86 -1.00 18.87
C CYS A 64 -13.90 0.28 18.01
N LEU A 65 -13.96 1.46 18.65
CA LEU A 65 -14.00 2.73 17.94
C LEU A 65 -12.68 3.02 17.20
N LYS A 66 -11.54 2.70 17.82
CA LYS A 66 -10.23 2.76 17.16
C LYS A 66 -10.22 1.91 15.88
N ARG A 67 -10.73 0.68 15.94
CA ARG A 67 -10.82 -0.22 14.77
C ARG A 67 -11.72 0.36 13.67
N GLN A 68 -12.86 0.92 14.03
CA GLN A 68 -13.80 1.51 13.07
C GLN A 68 -13.14 2.67 12.30
N ILE A 69 -12.44 3.56 13.01
CA ILE A 69 -11.73 4.70 12.40
C ILE A 69 -10.55 4.22 11.54
N TYR A 70 -9.83 3.21 12.01
CA TYR A 70 -8.75 2.60 11.22
C TYR A 70 -9.26 2.02 9.89
N ASN A 71 -10.32 1.21 9.95
CA ASN A 71 -10.90 0.53 8.78
C ASN A 71 -11.59 1.49 7.80
N SER A 72 -12.17 2.60 8.28
CA SER A 72 -12.86 3.57 7.43
C SER A 72 -11.94 4.63 6.82
N GLY A 73 -10.83 4.99 7.48
CA GLY A 73 -9.93 6.04 7.01
C GLY A 73 -8.54 5.55 6.61
N VAL A 74 -7.84 4.91 7.53
CA VAL A 74 -6.41 4.57 7.36
C VAL A 74 -6.24 3.44 6.35
N LEU A 75 -7.02 2.37 6.47
CA LEU A 75 -6.91 1.21 5.60
C LEU A 75 -7.22 1.56 4.13
N PRO A 76 -8.31 2.28 3.78
CA PRO A 76 -8.57 2.68 2.39
C PRO A 76 -7.49 3.62 1.83
N ALA A 77 -6.94 4.52 2.65
CA ALA A 77 -5.83 5.38 2.22
C ALA A 77 -4.57 4.57 1.84
N MET A 78 -4.32 3.48 2.58
CA MET A 78 -3.21 2.55 2.32
C MET A 78 -3.46 1.62 1.16
N THR A 79 -4.69 1.18 0.90
CA THR A 79 -5.02 0.15 -0.11
C THR A 79 -5.62 0.72 -1.40
N TYR A 80 -5.81 2.03 -1.50
CA TYR A 80 -6.35 2.65 -2.71
C TYR A 80 -5.50 2.31 -3.94
N GLY A 81 -6.12 1.69 -4.94
CA GLY A 81 -5.45 1.27 -6.17
C GLY A 81 -4.71 -0.07 -6.05
N ALA A 82 -4.87 -0.82 -4.96
CA ALA A 82 -4.21 -2.11 -4.75
C ALA A 82 -4.48 -3.13 -5.86
N GLY A 83 -5.65 -3.11 -6.48
CA GLY A 83 -5.98 -3.96 -7.62
C GLY A 83 -5.17 -3.67 -8.90
N THR A 84 -4.50 -2.52 -8.98
CA THR A 84 -3.68 -2.12 -10.13
C THR A 84 -2.18 -2.28 -9.89
N TRP A 85 -1.78 -2.75 -8.70
CA TRP A 85 -0.37 -2.90 -8.35
C TRP A 85 0.15 -4.24 -8.84
N ALA A 86 1.31 -4.21 -9.50
CA ALA A 86 2.11 -5.41 -9.62
C ALA A 86 2.69 -5.71 -8.23
N LEU A 87 2.25 -6.79 -7.59
CA LEU A 87 2.71 -7.19 -6.26
C LEU A 87 4.19 -7.57 -6.29
N THR A 88 5.07 -6.58 -6.17
CA THR A 88 6.51 -6.80 -6.05
C THR A 88 6.82 -7.41 -4.68
N THR A 89 7.92 -8.16 -4.58
CA THR A 89 8.43 -8.67 -3.29
C THR A 89 8.64 -7.54 -2.27
N HIS A 90 9.00 -6.35 -2.74
CA HIS A 90 9.14 -5.16 -1.90
C HIS A 90 7.82 -4.71 -1.27
N ALA A 91 6.73 -4.73 -2.05
CA ALA A 91 5.39 -4.39 -1.58
C ALA A 91 4.88 -5.37 -0.52
N LYS A 92 5.09 -6.67 -0.77
CA LYS A 92 4.69 -7.76 0.13
C LYS A 92 5.29 -7.61 1.52
N ASN A 93 6.46 -6.98 1.64
CA ASN A 93 7.11 -6.77 2.92
C ASN A 93 6.72 -5.42 3.56
N LYS A 94 6.66 -4.34 2.79
CA LYS A 94 6.48 -2.99 3.35
C LYS A 94 5.06 -2.67 3.79
N LEU A 95 4.04 -3.12 3.06
CA LEU A 95 2.64 -2.84 3.41
C LEU A 95 2.25 -3.50 4.75
N PRO A 96 2.48 -4.80 4.97
CA PRO A 96 2.20 -5.43 6.27
C PRO A 96 3.04 -4.87 7.41
N ALA A 97 4.30 -4.50 7.15
CA ALA A 97 5.15 -3.86 8.15
C ALA A 97 4.59 -2.50 8.59
N ALA A 98 4.11 -1.68 7.65
CA ALA A 98 3.47 -0.40 7.96
C ALA A 98 2.17 -0.60 8.76
N GLN A 99 1.31 -1.53 8.32
CA GLN A 99 0.07 -1.88 9.03
C GLN A 99 0.35 -2.34 10.45
N THR A 100 1.27 -3.29 10.63
CA THR A 100 1.66 -3.81 11.95
C THR A 100 2.17 -2.69 12.86
N LYS A 101 3.00 -1.77 12.34
CA LYS A 101 3.49 -0.62 13.11
C LYS A 101 2.35 0.28 13.59
N MET A 102 1.38 0.60 12.72
CA MET A 102 0.21 1.41 13.10
C MET A 102 -0.66 0.72 14.15
N LEU A 103 -0.93 -0.58 13.97
CA LEU A 103 -1.75 -1.35 14.91
C LEU A 103 -1.10 -1.47 16.29
N ARG A 104 0.21 -1.77 16.34
CA ARG A 104 0.96 -1.77 17.61
C ARG A 104 0.94 -0.41 18.29
N SER A 105 1.12 0.65 17.49
CA SER A 105 1.04 2.04 17.97
C SER A 105 -0.33 2.38 18.55
N MET A 106 -1.41 1.91 17.93
CA MET A 106 -2.81 2.12 18.37
C MET A 106 -3.16 1.35 19.64
N LEU A 107 -2.58 0.16 19.82
CA LEU A 107 -2.81 -0.73 20.95
C LEU A 107 -1.80 -0.52 22.10
N ASN A 108 -0.89 0.46 21.97
CA ASN A 108 0.21 0.70 22.91
C ASN A 108 1.10 -0.54 23.19
N ILE A 109 1.20 -1.45 22.22
CA ILE A 109 2.04 -2.65 22.34
C ILE A 109 3.51 -2.23 22.16
N ILE A 110 4.24 -2.22 23.27
CA ILE A 110 5.66 -1.87 23.29
C ILE A 110 6.52 -3.07 22.89
N TYR A 111 7.80 -2.82 22.59
CA TYR A 111 8.73 -3.89 22.21
C TYR A 111 8.89 -4.96 23.29
N ARG A 112 8.65 -4.60 24.57
CA ARG A 112 8.70 -5.52 25.73
C ARG A 112 7.58 -6.55 25.77
N ASP A 113 6.47 -6.32 25.06
CA ASP A 113 5.34 -7.27 24.99
C ASP A 113 5.58 -8.40 23.97
N ARG A 114 6.80 -8.49 23.41
CA ARG A 114 7.16 -9.52 22.43
C ARG A 114 7.45 -10.81 23.18
N ILE A 115 6.44 -11.68 23.29
CA ILE A 115 6.66 -13.07 23.67
C ILE A 115 7.33 -13.75 22.47
N THR A 116 8.59 -14.14 22.61
CA THR A 116 9.27 -14.98 21.62
C THR A 116 8.72 -16.38 21.78
N SER A 117 7.95 -16.85 20.79
CA SER A 117 7.66 -18.29 20.66
C SER A 117 8.98 -18.97 20.27
N GLY A 118 9.51 -19.78 21.18
CA GLY A 118 10.59 -20.73 20.91
C GLY A 118 10.08 -21.99 20.24
#